data_AF-A0A183CL15-F1
#
_entry.id   AF-A0A183CL15-F1
#
_cell.length_a   1.000
_cell.length_b   1.000
_cell.length_c   1.000
_cell.angle_alpha   90.00
_cell.angle_beta   90.00
_cell.angle_gamma   90.00
#
_symmetry.space_group_name_H-M   'P 1'
#
loop_
_entity.id
_entity.type
_entity.pdbx_description
1 polymer ?
#
loop_
_entity_poly.entity_id
_entity_poly.type
_entity_poly.pdbx_seq_one_letter_code
_entity_poly.pdbx_strand_id
1 'polypeptide(L)'
;MLNRYGTVRPELDRLISSREFRDNQKKYMDLADSNQQVVIQRGKEKAYVLTPIGKKDRYFMDPDVIAEIQEALDGIEKLKKSGNKPVLKKIRKLLDELTEHPYTGTGQPEQLKYNLAGFWSRRISQEHRLVYAVDENTITVTIISAKGHYE
;
A
#
# COMPACT_ATOMS: atom_id res chain seq x y z
N MET A 1 -13.86 7.13 31.52
CA MET A 1 -14.79 6.30 32.33
C MET A 1 -14.60 4.83 31.96
N LEU A 2 -14.16 3.99 32.89
CA LEU A 2 -13.98 2.54 32.71
C LEU A 2 -15.34 1.83 32.54
N ASN A 3 -15.38 0.69 31.84
CA ASN A 3 -16.55 -0.19 31.85
C ASN A 3 -16.44 -1.25 32.97
N ARG A 4 -17.49 -2.06 33.16
CA ARG A 4 -17.62 -3.08 34.22
C ARG A 4 -16.56 -4.20 34.20
N TYR A 5 -15.63 -4.20 33.24
CA TYR A 5 -14.56 -5.19 33.08
C TYR A 5 -13.15 -4.60 33.20
N GLY A 6 -13.01 -3.34 33.66
CA GLY A 6 -11.70 -2.79 34.04
C GLY A 6 -10.71 -2.55 32.88
N THR A 7 -11.12 -2.72 31.63
CA THR A 7 -10.31 -2.36 30.47
C THR A 7 -10.49 -0.89 30.12
N VAL A 8 -9.36 -0.21 29.83
CA VAL A 8 -9.37 1.10 29.18
C VAL A 8 -10.17 0.92 27.90
N ARG A 9 -11.32 1.61 27.77
CA ARG A 9 -12.00 1.69 26.47
C ARG A 9 -10.97 2.31 25.52
N PRO A 10 -10.57 1.64 24.42
CA PRO A 10 -9.97 2.35 23.29
C PRO A 10 -10.88 3.54 23.03
N GLU A 11 -10.33 4.75 22.82
CA GLU A 11 -11.16 5.89 22.45
C GLU A 11 -12.10 5.45 21.32
N LEU A 12 -13.40 5.41 21.61
CA LEU A 12 -14.41 4.86 20.71
C LEU A 12 -14.27 5.55 19.36
N ASP A 13 -14.16 4.76 18.29
CA ASP A 13 -14.33 5.21 16.91
C ASP A 13 -15.52 6.15 16.87
N ARG A 14 -15.32 7.38 16.40
CA ARG A 14 -16.38 8.39 16.45
C ARG A 14 -17.37 8.12 15.34
N LEU A 15 -18.44 7.38 15.65
CA LEU A 15 -19.58 7.20 14.77
C LEU A 15 -20.43 8.48 14.76
N ILE A 16 -20.41 9.19 13.64
CA ILE A 16 -21.09 10.48 13.45
C ILE A 16 -22.09 10.39 12.31
N SER A 17 -23.14 11.22 12.37
CA SER A 17 -24.11 11.27 11.26
C SER A 17 -23.54 12.03 10.06
N SER A 18 -24.06 11.75 8.85
CA SER A 18 -23.75 12.54 7.65
C SER A 18 -24.03 14.05 7.82
N ARG A 19 -25.01 14.43 8.66
CA ARG A 19 -25.31 15.84 8.95
C ARG A 19 -24.23 16.46 9.82
N GLU A 20 -23.89 15.78 10.91
CA GLU A 20 -22.86 16.23 11.84
C GLU A 20 -21.50 16.40 11.17
N PHE A 21 -21.12 15.44 10.31
CA PHE A 21 -19.89 15.53 9.52
C PHE A 21 -19.86 16.79 8.65
N ARG A 22 -20.93 17.08 7.92
CA ARG A 22 -21.02 18.27 7.06
C ARG A 22 -20.93 19.56 7.88
N ASP A 23 -21.61 19.61 9.03
CA ASP A 23 -21.64 20.81 9.87
C ASP A 23 -20.30 21.05 10.61
N ASN A 24 -19.45 20.01 10.73
CA ASN A 24 -18.19 20.06 11.47
C ASN A 24 -17.01 19.49 10.65
N GLN A 25 -17.03 19.67 9.33
CA GLN A 25 -16.10 18.97 8.41
C GLN A 25 -14.63 19.14 8.80
N LYS A 26 -14.17 20.37 9.06
CA LYS A 26 -12.78 20.66 9.41
C LYS A 26 -12.32 19.87 10.65
N LYS A 27 -13.12 19.87 11.72
CA LYS A 27 -12.83 19.16 12.96
C LYS A 27 -12.59 17.67 12.69
N TYR A 28 -13.43 17.04 11.88
CA TYR A 28 -13.31 15.61 11.62
C TYR A 28 -12.15 15.27 10.68
N MET A 29 -11.79 16.17 9.77
CA MET A 29 -10.55 16.03 8.98
C MET A 29 -9.30 16.15 9.88
N ASP A 30 -9.24 17.14 10.77
CA ASP A 30 -8.12 17.31 11.71
C ASP A 30 -7.97 16.07 12.63
N LEU A 31 -9.08 15.42 13.00
CA LEU A 31 -9.07 14.15 13.74
C LEU A 31 -8.54 12.98 12.88
N ALA A 32 -8.97 12.87 11.62
CA ALA A 32 -8.48 11.84 10.73
C ALA A 32 -6.97 12.00 10.43
N ASP A 33 -6.50 13.23 10.27
CA ASP A 33 -5.08 13.58 10.08
C ASP A 33 -4.22 13.25 11.32
N SER A 34 -4.81 13.20 12.51
CA SER A 34 -4.16 12.79 13.76
C SER A 34 -4.31 11.28 14.05
N ASN A 35 -4.62 10.49 13.03
CA ASN A 35 -4.83 9.03 13.09
C ASN A 35 -6.00 8.60 14.00
N GLN A 36 -6.93 9.49 14.34
CA GLN A 36 -8.15 9.11 15.06
C GLN A 36 -9.22 8.64 14.07
N GLN A 37 -9.77 7.44 14.30
CA GLN A 37 -10.78 6.87 13.41
C GLN A 37 -12.13 7.60 13.53
N VAL A 38 -12.64 8.07 12.40
CA VAL A 38 -13.97 8.69 12.27
C VAL A 38 -14.81 7.86 11.31
N VAL A 39 -16.01 7.45 11.77
CA VAL A 39 -16.95 6.66 10.99
C VAL A 39 -18.21 7.49 10.73
N ILE A 40 -18.56 7.68 9.46
CA ILE A 40 -19.71 8.48 9.04
C ILE A 40 -20.87 7.55 8.70
N GLN A 41 -21.91 7.56 9.51
CA GLN A 41 -23.17 6.87 9.24
C GLN A 41 -24.00 7.63 8.19
N ARG A 42 -24.39 6.93 7.13
CA ARG A 42 -25.28 7.40 6.06
C ARG A 42 -26.55 6.56 6.01
N GLY A 43 -27.62 7.09 6.60
CA GLY A 43 -28.89 6.36 6.72
C GLY A 43 -28.78 5.22 7.74
N LYS A 44 -29.64 4.20 7.62
CA LYS A 44 -29.68 3.08 8.57
C LYS A 44 -28.64 1.98 8.30
N GLU A 45 -28.26 1.81 7.03
CA GLU A 45 -27.57 0.58 6.57
C GLU A 45 -26.11 0.80 6.16
N LYS A 46 -25.65 2.04 5.99
CA LYS A 46 -24.32 2.31 5.42
C LYS A 46 -23.49 3.18 6.34
N ALA A 47 -22.22 2.83 6.48
CA ALA A 47 -21.20 3.62 7.15
C ALA A 47 -19.96 3.74 6.26
N TYR A 48 -19.23 4.84 6.41
CA TYR A 48 -17.99 5.13 5.68
C TYR A 48 -16.91 5.50 6.68
N VAL A 49 -15.67 5.10 6.46
CA VAL A 49 -14.53 5.52 7.30
C VAL A 49 -13.85 6.71 6.63
N LEU A 50 -13.52 7.73 7.43
CA LEU A 50 -12.70 8.84 6.98
C LEU A 50 -11.24 8.47 7.18
N THR A 51 -10.55 8.23 6.07
CA THR A 51 -9.11 7.99 6.03
C THR A 51 -8.46 9.12 5.25
N PRO A 52 -7.47 9.83 5.80
CA PRO A 52 -6.71 10.79 5.02
C PRO A 52 -5.96 10.02 3.93
N ILE A 53 -6.13 10.44 2.68
CA ILE A 53 -5.48 9.80 1.53
C ILE A 53 -4.32 10.70 1.12
N GLY A 54 -3.09 10.23 1.35
CA GLY A 54 -1.89 10.93 0.92
C GLY A 54 -1.77 10.99 -0.60
N LYS A 55 -0.80 11.78 -1.11
CA LYS A 55 -0.51 11.84 -2.55
C LYS A 55 -0.15 10.47 -3.13
N LYS A 56 0.50 9.60 -2.33
CA LYS A 56 0.85 8.22 -2.71
C LYS A 56 -0.35 7.27 -2.65
N ASP A 57 -1.28 7.45 -1.71
CA ASP A 57 -2.50 6.64 -1.65
C ASP A 57 -3.42 6.91 -2.84
N ARG A 58 -3.48 8.16 -3.31
CA ARG A 58 -4.15 8.50 -4.56
C ARG A 58 -3.58 7.76 -5.77
N TYR A 59 -2.26 7.54 -5.79
CA TYR A 59 -1.59 6.77 -6.84
C TYR A 59 -2.02 5.30 -6.79
N PHE A 60 -2.15 4.67 -5.62
CA PHE A 60 -2.66 3.29 -5.52
C PHE A 60 -4.15 3.14 -5.82
N MET A 61 -4.90 4.24 -5.81
CA MET A 61 -6.31 4.26 -6.23
C MET A 61 -6.49 4.63 -7.71
N ASP A 62 -5.39 4.93 -8.41
CA ASP A 62 -5.40 5.16 -9.85
C ASP A 62 -5.73 3.83 -10.57
N PRO A 63 -6.76 3.79 -11.44
CA PRO A 63 -7.12 2.59 -12.18
C PRO A 63 -5.96 1.95 -12.95
N ASP A 64 -5.05 2.76 -13.49
CA ASP A 64 -3.90 2.27 -14.26
C ASP A 64 -2.89 1.58 -13.33
N VAL A 65 -2.65 2.15 -12.15
CA VAL A 65 -1.79 1.55 -11.12
C VAL A 65 -2.40 0.27 -10.56
N ILE A 66 -3.72 0.25 -10.34
CA ILE A 66 -4.43 -0.96 -9.91
C ILE A 66 -4.29 -2.06 -10.97
N ALA A 67 -4.38 -1.71 -12.25
CA ALA A 67 -4.19 -2.66 -13.35
C ALA A 67 -2.75 -3.22 -13.38
N GLU A 68 -1.73 -2.37 -13.20
CA GLU A 68 -0.33 -2.80 -13.10
C GLU A 68 -0.09 -3.74 -11.91
N ILE A 69 -0.66 -3.45 -10.75
CA ILE A 69 -0.61 -4.32 -9.57
C ILE A 69 -1.22 -5.69 -9.89
N GLN A 70 -2.37 -5.70 -10.55
CA GLN A 70 -3.05 -6.94 -10.92
C GLN A 70 -2.23 -7.76 -11.92
N GLU A 71 -1.62 -7.13 -12.92
CA GLU A 71 -0.72 -7.80 -13.87
C GLU A 71 0.49 -8.43 -13.16
N ALA A 72 1.06 -7.74 -12.18
CA ALA A 72 2.18 -8.27 -11.43
C ALA A 72 1.80 -9.46 -10.54
N LEU A 73 0.64 -9.41 -9.89
CA LEU A 73 0.09 -10.54 -9.12
C LEU A 73 -0.13 -11.76 -10.02
N ASP A 74 -0.71 -11.55 -11.20
CA ASP A 74 -0.90 -12.59 -12.21
C ASP A 74 0.44 -13.17 -12.70
N GLY A 75 1.46 -12.33 -12.87
CA GLY A 75 2.81 -12.74 -13.22
C GLY A 75 3.44 -13.65 -12.15
N ILE A 76 3.31 -13.29 -10.88
CA ILE A 76 3.80 -14.11 -9.75
C ILE A 76 3.06 -15.46 -9.71
N GLU A 77 1.75 -15.45 -9.93
CA GLU A 77 0.96 -16.69 -9.93
C GLU A 77 1.35 -17.62 -11.09
N LYS A 78 1.64 -17.07 -12.27
CA LYS A 78 2.20 -17.83 -13.40
C LYS A 78 3.58 -18.42 -13.06
N LEU A 79 4.45 -17.65 -12.40
CA LEU A 79 5.78 -18.12 -11.97
C LEU A 79 5.69 -19.25 -10.92
N LYS A 80 4.70 -19.18 -10.02
CA LYS A 80 4.41 -20.30 -9.09
C LYS A 80 3.99 -21.55 -9.83
N LYS A 81 3.08 -21.43 -10.80
CA LYS A 81 2.59 -22.55 -11.61
C LYS A 81 3.66 -23.16 -12.52
N SER A 82 4.59 -22.37 -13.03
CA SER A 82 5.68 -22.85 -13.88
C SER A 82 6.77 -23.62 -13.12
N GLY A 83 6.78 -23.57 -11.79
CA GLY A 83 7.76 -24.26 -10.97
C GLY A 83 9.16 -23.63 -11.01
N ASN A 84 9.29 -22.37 -11.44
CA ASN A 84 10.56 -21.65 -11.52
C ASN A 84 11.06 -21.22 -10.13
N LYS A 85 11.48 -22.22 -9.34
CA LYS A 85 11.94 -22.08 -7.95
C LYS A 85 13.08 -21.06 -7.78
N PRO A 86 14.08 -20.95 -8.69
CA PRO A 86 15.13 -19.95 -8.55
C PRO A 86 14.61 -18.51 -8.55
N VAL A 87 13.69 -18.19 -9.46
CA VAL A 87 13.08 -16.85 -9.56
C VAL A 87 12.28 -16.52 -8.30
N LEU A 88 11.43 -17.45 -7.83
CA LEU A 88 10.64 -17.26 -6.61
C LEU A 88 11.52 -17.08 -5.36
N LYS A 89 12.61 -17.86 -5.25
CA LYS A 89 13.57 -17.71 -4.15
C LYS A 89 14.27 -16.35 -4.19
N LYS A 90 14.60 -15.85 -5.38
CA LYS A 90 15.19 -14.53 -5.55
C LYS A 90 14.21 -13.42 -5.18
N ILE A 91 12.94 -13.51 -5.60
CA ILE A 91 11.90 -12.56 -5.21
C ILE A 91 11.79 -12.50 -3.69
N ARG A 92 11.65 -13.64 -3.01
CA ARG A 92 11.56 -13.69 -1.54
C ARG A 92 12.76 -13.04 -0.87
N LYS A 93 13.98 -13.36 -1.34
CA LYS A 93 15.21 -12.74 -0.82
C LYS A 93 15.20 -11.21 -0.98
N LEU A 94 14.75 -10.71 -2.13
CA LEU A 94 14.68 -9.26 -2.35
C LEU A 94 13.64 -8.60 -1.44
N LEU A 95 12.47 -9.22 -1.26
CA LEU A 95 11.42 -8.70 -0.37
C LEU A 95 11.90 -8.64 1.09
N ASP A 96 12.56 -9.70 1.57
CA ASP A 96 13.12 -9.73 2.92
C ASP A 96 14.17 -8.61 3.08
N GLU A 97 15.04 -8.42 2.08
CA GLU A 97 16.11 -7.40 2.10
C GLU A 97 15.57 -5.96 2.07
N LEU A 98 14.43 -5.71 1.42
CA LEU A 98 13.81 -4.38 1.37
C LEU A 98 13.41 -3.84 2.73
N THR A 99 13.19 -4.72 3.73
CA THR A 99 12.81 -4.31 5.08
C THR A 99 13.91 -3.54 5.81
N GLU A 100 15.18 -3.85 5.54
CA GLU A 100 16.35 -3.23 6.19
C GLU A 100 17.15 -2.33 5.24
N HIS A 101 17.20 -2.69 3.96
CA HIS A 101 18.03 -2.02 2.98
C HIS A 101 17.22 -1.63 1.75
N PRO A 102 16.24 -0.72 1.83
CA PRO A 102 15.36 -0.41 0.72
C PRO A 102 16.08 0.22 -0.48
N TYR A 103 17.17 0.96 -0.29
CA TYR A 103 17.87 1.66 -1.39
C TYR A 103 19.16 1.00 -1.87
N THR A 104 19.60 -0.08 -1.22
CA THR A 104 20.91 -0.70 -1.43
C THR A 104 20.84 -2.22 -1.41
N GLY A 105 21.90 -2.88 -1.90
CA GLY A 105 22.09 -4.32 -1.78
C GLY A 105 21.84 -5.10 -3.07
N THR A 106 21.26 -6.29 -2.99
CA THR A 106 21.21 -7.23 -4.11
C THR A 106 20.16 -6.87 -5.15
N GLY A 107 20.43 -7.27 -6.40
CA GLY A 107 19.56 -6.94 -7.52
C GLY A 107 19.82 -5.56 -8.12
N GLN A 108 20.93 -4.90 -7.82
CA GLN A 108 21.29 -3.60 -8.43
C GLN A 108 20.15 -2.58 -8.32
N PRO A 109 19.88 -2.05 -7.11
CA PRO A 109 18.83 -1.06 -6.91
C PRO A 109 19.06 0.16 -7.80
N GLU A 110 18.06 0.52 -8.59
CA GLU A 110 18.09 1.65 -9.51
C GLU A 110 16.88 2.55 -9.26
N GLN A 111 17.12 3.84 -9.04
CA GLN A 111 16.04 4.83 -8.97
C GLN A 111 15.50 5.07 -10.39
N LEU A 112 14.19 4.89 -10.56
CA LEU A 112 13.52 5.13 -11.83
C LEU A 112 13.30 6.63 -12.06
N LYS A 113 13.18 7.01 -13.34
CA LYS A 113 13.13 8.41 -13.80
C LYS A 113 11.81 8.71 -14.51
N TYR A 114 11.57 10.00 -14.79
CA TYR A 114 10.41 10.50 -15.52
C TYR A 114 9.08 10.15 -14.83
N ASN A 115 8.15 9.48 -15.54
CA ASN A 115 6.84 9.11 -15.02
C ASN A 115 6.91 8.10 -13.87
N LEU A 116 8.06 7.46 -13.66
CA LEU A 116 8.34 6.54 -12.56
C LEU A 116 9.29 7.16 -11.51
N ALA A 117 9.46 8.48 -11.52
CA ALA A 117 10.23 9.16 -10.49
C ALA A 117 9.62 8.94 -9.10
N GLY A 118 10.43 8.48 -8.15
CA GLY A 118 9.98 8.07 -6.81
C GLY A 118 9.88 6.55 -6.63
N PHE A 119 10.00 5.78 -7.72
CA PHE A 119 10.10 4.33 -7.69
C PHE A 119 11.55 3.85 -7.79
N TRP A 120 11.76 2.61 -7.36
CA TRP A 120 13.01 1.89 -7.39
C TRP A 120 12.81 0.55 -8.07
N SER A 121 13.82 0.08 -8.78
CA SER A 121 13.83 -1.22 -9.46
C SER A 121 14.98 -2.08 -8.97
N ARG A 122 14.75 -3.38 -8.82
CA ARG A 122 15.76 -4.41 -8.56
C ARG A 122 15.62 -5.58 -9.51
N ARG A 123 16.75 -6.10 -9.98
CA ARG A 123 16.88 -7.27 -10.83
C ARG A 123 16.55 -8.57 -10.12
N ILE A 124 15.51 -9.24 -10.60
CA ILE A 124 15.16 -10.61 -10.22
C ILE A 124 15.88 -11.60 -11.14
N SER A 125 15.80 -11.40 -12.47
CA SER A 125 16.46 -12.23 -13.49
C SER A 125 16.94 -11.36 -14.65
N GLN A 126 17.35 -11.94 -15.77
CA GLN A 126 17.62 -11.11 -16.95
C GLN A 126 16.37 -10.33 -17.39
N GLU A 127 15.23 -11.00 -17.34
CA GLU A 127 13.94 -10.54 -17.88
C GLU A 127 13.01 -9.92 -16.84
N HIS A 128 13.23 -10.15 -15.54
CA HIS A 128 12.28 -9.73 -14.49
C HIS A 128 12.87 -8.67 -13.56
N ARG A 129 12.03 -7.71 -13.15
CA ARG A 129 12.38 -6.62 -12.23
C ARG A 129 11.35 -6.48 -11.12
N LEU A 130 11.81 -6.34 -9.89
CA LEU A 130 11.01 -5.91 -8.75
C LEU A 130 11.02 -4.38 -8.74
N VAL A 131 9.90 -3.76 -9.06
CA VAL A 131 9.72 -2.32 -8.85
C VAL A 131 9.07 -2.12 -7.47
N TYR A 132 9.32 -0.99 -6.79
CA TYR A 132 8.75 -0.66 -5.49
C TYR A 132 8.92 0.84 -5.18
N ALA A 133 8.19 1.33 -4.18
CA ALA A 133 8.39 2.65 -3.60
C ALA A 133 8.76 2.52 -2.13
N VAL A 134 9.28 3.60 -1.54
CA VAL A 134 9.59 3.64 -0.10
C VAL A 134 8.84 4.82 0.50
N ASP A 135 8.18 4.59 1.63
CA ASP A 135 7.61 5.64 2.45
C ASP A 135 8.25 5.62 3.84
N GLU A 136 8.56 6.79 4.38
CA GLU A 136 9.37 6.92 5.61
C GLU A 136 8.66 6.36 6.86
N ASN A 137 7.35 6.19 6.78
CA ASN A 137 6.53 5.58 7.83
C ASN A 137 6.09 4.13 7.50
N THR A 138 6.23 3.68 6.25
CA THR A 138 5.82 2.32 5.80
C THR A 138 6.56 1.94 4.52
N ILE A 139 7.21 0.77 4.48
CA ILE A 139 7.81 0.29 3.22
C ILE A 139 6.73 -0.38 2.37
N THR A 140 6.16 0.35 1.40
CA THR A 140 5.15 -0.19 0.47
C THR A 140 5.81 -0.77 -0.78
N VAL A 141 5.86 -2.09 -0.87
CA VAL A 141 6.44 -2.81 -2.00
C VAL A 141 5.37 -3.14 -3.05
N THR A 142 5.35 -2.37 -4.13
CA THR A 142 4.45 -2.57 -5.27
C THR A 142 5.18 -3.23 -6.42
N ILE A 143 5.02 -4.54 -6.58
CA ILE A 143 5.59 -5.27 -7.72
C ILE A 143 4.84 -4.80 -8.97
N ILE A 144 5.51 -4.11 -9.91
CA ILE A 144 4.87 -3.54 -11.13
C ILE A 144 4.92 -4.54 -12.31
N SER A 145 5.84 -5.51 -12.30
CA SER A 145 5.85 -6.58 -13.29
C SER A 145 6.69 -7.77 -12.83
N ALA A 146 6.15 -8.98 -12.99
CA ALA A 146 6.91 -10.23 -12.94
C ALA A 146 6.88 -10.95 -14.29
N LYS A 147 6.91 -10.17 -15.37
CA LYS A 147 6.75 -10.64 -16.75
C LYS A 147 7.85 -10.06 -17.62
N GLY A 148 8.63 -10.94 -18.23
CA GLY A 148 9.64 -10.58 -19.21
C GLY A 148 8.97 -10.22 -20.53
N HIS A 149 9.33 -9.09 -21.11
CA HIS A 149 9.16 -8.82 -22.53
C HIS A 149 10.49 -8.29 -23.05
N TYR A 150 11.21 -9.14 -23.78
CA TYR A 150 12.08 -8.74 -24.87
C TYR A 150 11.67 -9.62 -26.07
N GLU A 151 10.98 -9.01 -27.02
CA GLU A 151 11.26 -9.29 -28.44
C GLU A 151 12.26 -8.22 -28.90
#